data_AF-A0A3B9KWG2-F1
#
_entry.id   AF-A0A3B9KWG2-F1
#
_cell.length_a   1.000
_cell.length_b   1.000
_cell.length_c   1.000
_cell.angle_alpha   90.00
_cell.angle_beta   90.00
_cell.angle_gamma   90.00
#
_symmetry.space_group_name_H-M   'P 1'
#
loop_
_entity.id
_entity.type
_entity.pdbx_description
1 polymer ?
#
loop_
_entity_poly.entity_id
_entity_poly.type
_entity_poly.pdbx_seq_one_letter_code
_entity_poly.pdbx_strand_id
1 'polypeptide(L)'
;NEIGEATANKMKDYRVVVWGLHGVYGAGKDMDETFGLIETVEKAAQVYMLTAHLPRKNTITDENLVTIANHFKVNYRKDFID
;
A
#
# COMPACT_ATOMS: atom_id res chain seq x y z
N ASN A 1 12.42 20.75 10.26
CA ASN A 1 12.31 19.29 10.08
C ASN A 1 10.87 18.78 10.04
N GLU A 2 9.89 19.65 9.77
CA GLU A 2 8.46 19.34 9.91
C GLU A 2 8.00 18.14 9.06
N ILE A 3 8.42 18.06 7.79
CA ILE A 3 8.02 16.94 6.91
C ILE A 3 8.61 15.59 7.38
N GLY A 4 9.81 15.60 7.97
CA GLY A 4 10.43 14.41 8.54
C GLY A 4 9.69 13.92 9.77
N GLU A 5 9.31 14.84 10.67
CA GLU A 5 8.52 14.54 11.87
C GLU A 5 7.12 14.03 11.50
N ALA A 6 6.45 14.66 10.52
CA ALA A 6 5.17 14.20 10.02
C ALA A 6 5.24 12.79 9.41
N THR A 7 6.31 12.50 8.64
CA THR A 7 6.56 11.18 8.05
C THR A 7 6.80 10.13 9.13
N ALA A 8 7.68 10.42 10.09
CA ALA A 8 7.96 9.54 11.22
C ALA A 8 6.71 9.26 12.07
N ASN A 9 5.85 10.26 12.28
CA ASN A 9 4.58 10.07 12.97
C ASN A 9 3.64 9.14 12.22
N LYS A 10 3.48 9.28 10.90
CA LYS A 10 2.68 8.34 10.09
C LYS A 10 3.27 6.92 10.09
N MET A 11 4.60 6.79 10.13
CA MET A 11 5.25 5.48 10.11
C MET A 11 4.96 4.61 11.35
N LYS A 12 4.39 5.18 12.42
CA LYS A 12 3.91 4.40 13.58
C LYS A 12 2.77 3.46 13.20
N ASP A 13 1.96 3.86 12.21
CA ASP A 13 0.76 3.13 11.79
C ASP A 13 0.92 2.47 10.40
N TYR A 14 1.85 2.96 9.58
CA TYR A 14 2.03 2.53 8.19
C TYR A 14 3.48 2.25 7.85
N ARG A 15 3.70 1.22 7.02
CA ARG A 15 5.03 0.89 6.50
C ARG A 15 5.39 1.61 5.20
N VAL A 16 4.40 2.27 4.57
CA VAL A 16 4.58 3.08 3.37
C VAL A 16 3.90 4.43 3.57
N VAL A 17 4.62 5.52 3.27
CA VAL A 17 4.11 6.89 3.36
C VAL A 17 4.32 7.58 2.02
N VAL A 18 3.23 8.07 1.42
CA VAL A 18 3.29 8.83 0.16
C VAL A 18 3.45 10.31 0.44
N TRP A 19 4.40 10.92 -0.27
CA TRP A 19 4.53 12.37 -0.39
C TRP A 19 3.97 12.81 -1.73
N GLY A 20 2.86 13.55 -1.69
CA GLY A 20 2.22 14.06 -2.89
C GLY A 20 3.19 14.83 -3.77
N LEU A 21 3.18 14.53 -5.08
CA LEU A 21 4.04 15.14 -6.10
C LEU A 21 5.54 14.88 -5.94
N HIS A 22 5.96 13.90 -5.12
CA HIS A 22 7.38 13.59 -4.93
C HIS A 22 7.67 12.09 -5.02
N GLY A 23 7.17 11.30 -4.07
CA GLY A 23 7.56 9.89 -3.99
C GLY A 23 7.02 9.21 -2.75
N VAL A 24 7.66 8.10 -2.36
CA VAL A 24 7.23 7.29 -1.23
C VAL A 24 8.40 6.97 -0.30
N TYR A 25 8.10 6.80 0.98
CA TYR A 25 8.98 6.20 1.97
C TYR A 25 8.47 4.81 2.31
N GLY A 26 9.37 3.82 2.37
CA GLY A 26 9.07 2.45 2.79
C GLY A 26 9.94 2.04 3.99
N ALA A 27 9.39 1.20 4.87
CA ALA A 27 10.10 0.64 6.02
C ALA A 27 9.87 -0.88 6.17
N GLY A 28 10.95 -1.63 6.33
CA GLY A 28 10.97 -3.07 6.57
C GLY A 28 12.07 -3.47 7.54
N LYS A 29 12.10 -4.75 7.92
CA LYS A 29 13.08 -5.31 8.86
C LYS A 29 14.49 -5.35 8.29
N ASP A 30 14.60 -5.54 6.98
CA ASP A 30 15.83 -5.60 6.22
C ASP A 30 15.67 -4.97 4.83
N MET A 31 16.75 -4.97 4.06
CA MET A 31 16.78 -4.32 2.73
C MET A 31 15.82 -4.98 1.75
N ASP A 32 15.79 -6.31 1.69
CA ASP A 32 14.97 -7.05 0.74
C ASP A 32 13.49 -6.86 1.03
N GLU A 33 13.09 -6.89 2.31
CA GLU A 33 11.72 -6.62 2.72
C GLU A 33 11.33 -5.17 2.41
N THR A 34 12.22 -4.21 2.66
CA THR A 34 11.94 -2.79 2.40
C THR A 34 11.80 -2.51 0.91
N PHE A 35 12.70 -3.05 0.10
CA PHE A 35 12.68 -2.88 -1.35
C PHE A 35 11.47 -3.58 -1.97
N GLY A 36 11.21 -4.84 -1.60
CA GLY A 36 10.07 -5.60 -2.09
C GLY A 36 8.72 -4.96 -1.72
N LEU A 37 8.63 -4.34 -0.54
CA LEU A 37 7.45 -3.55 -0.16
C LEU A 37 7.22 -2.36 -1.10
N ILE A 38 8.25 -1.57 -1.37
CA ILE A 38 8.16 -0.42 -2.29
C ILE A 38 7.81 -0.89 -3.70
N GLU A 39 8.48 -1.93 -4.19
CA GLU A 39 8.23 -2.49 -5.53
C GLU A 39 6.79 -3.00 -5.67
N THR A 40 6.26 -3.67 -4.64
CA THR A 40 4.88 -4.17 -4.63
C THR A 40 3.87 -3.03 -4.77
N VAL A 41 4.05 -1.95 -3.99
CA VAL A 41 3.16 -0.78 -4.05
C VAL A 41 3.29 -0.06 -5.39
N GLU A 42 4.51 0.15 -5.87
CA GLU A 42 4.75 0.80 -7.17
C GLU A 42 4.15 -0.02 -8.32
N LYS A 43 4.26 -1.35 -8.28
CA LYS A 43 3.67 -2.20 -9.31
C LYS A 43 2.14 -2.12 -9.32
N ALA A 44 1.50 -2.10 -8.15
CA ALA A 44 0.07 -1.90 -8.04
C ALA A 44 -0.36 -0.52 -8.57
N ALA A 45 0.39 0.53 -8.23
CA ALA A 45 0.15 1.89 -8.74
C ALA A 45 0.30 1.96 -10.27
N GLN A 46 1.32 1.33 -10.83
CA GLN A 46 1.52 1.25 -12.28
C GLN A 46 0.33 0.58 -12.97
N VAL A 47 -0.13 -0.58 -12.48
CA VAL A 47 -1.30 -1.27 -13.05
C VAL A 47 -2.54 -0.39 -12.97
N TYR A 48 -2.74 0.31 -11.85
CA TYR A 48 -3.83 1.27 -11.71
C TYR A 48 -3.72 2.40 -12.75
N MET A 49 -2.56 3.05 -12.88
CA MET A 49 -2.35 4.15 -13.84
C MET A 49 -2.59 3.73 -15.30
N LEU A 50 -2.17 2.52 -15.67
CA LEU A 50 -2.38 1.96 -16.99
C LEU A 50 -3.86 1.68 -17.31
N THR A 51 -4.70 1.51 -16.28
CA THR A 51 -6.10 1.07 -16.45
C THR A 51 -7.14 2.08 -15.98
N ALA A 52 -6.78 3.08 -15.17
CA ALA A 52 -7.72 4.01 -14.53
C ALA A 52 -8.53 4.86 -15.52
N HIS A 53 -8.02 5.06 -16.73
CA HIS A 53 -8.71 5.81 -17.79
C HIS A 53 -9.65 4.92 -18.64
N LEU A 54 -9.70 3.62 -18.37
CA LEU A 54 -10.55 2.64 -19.07
C LEU A 54 -11.79 2.31 -18.22
N PRO A 55 -12.89 1.82 -18.84
CA PRO A 55 -14.03 1.33 -18.07
C PRO A 55 -13.64 0.17 -17.15
N ARG A 56 -13.88 0.31 -15.84
CA ARG A 56 -13.66 -0.77 -14.85
C ARG A 56 -14.66 -1.89 -15.09
N LYS A 57 -14.22 -2.96 -15.76
CA LYS A 57 -15.05 -4.14 -16.05
C LYS A 57 -15.24 -5.03 -14.84
N ASN A 58 -14.14 -5.29 -14.12
CA ASN A 58 -14.09 -6.15 -12.95
C ASN A 58 -13.11 -5.56 -11.93
N THR A 59 -13.19 -6.03 -10.69
CA THR A 59 -12.22 -5.72 -9.65
C THR A 59 -12.24 -6.73 -8.53
N ILE A 60 -11.18 -6.75 -7.72
CA ILE A 60 -11.14 -7.54 -6.49
C ILE A 60 -12.08 -6.85 -5.51
N THR A 61 -13.13 -7.56 -5.08
CA THR A 61 -14.12 -7.04 -4.12
C THR A 61 -13.60 -7.14 -2.69
N ASP A 62 -14.26 -6.45 -1.77
CA ASP A 62 -13.92 -6.47 -0.35
C ASP A 62 -14.06 -7.89 0.22
N GLU A 63 -15.08 -8.66 -0.17
CA GLU A 63 -15.22 -10.06 0.22
C GLU A 63 -14.07 -10.93 -0.34
N ASN A 64 -13.58 -10.62 -1.54
CA ASN A 64 -12.41 -11.30 -2.10
C ASN A 64 -11.16 -10.97 -1.28
N LEU A 65 -10.96 -9.71 -0.88
CA LEU A 65 -9.85 -9.29 -0.03
C LEU A 65 -9.90 -9.95 1.36
N VAL A 66 -11.08 -10.03 1.98
CA VAL A 66 -11.29 -10.76 3.24
C VAL A 66 -10.95 -12.23 3.10
N THR A 67 -11.37 -12.87 1.99
CA THR A 67 -11.05 -14.27 1.70
C THR A 67 -9.54 -14.48 1.59
N ILE A 68 -8.84 -13.59 0.91
CA ILE A 68 -7.37 -13.62 0.77
C ILE A 68 -6.71 -13.44 2.15
N ALA A 69 -7.15 -12.45 2.93
CA ALA A 69 -6.58 -12.19 4.26
C ALA A 69 -6.73 -13.39 5.20
N ASN A 70 -7.90 -14.04 5.18
CA ASN A 70 -8.16 -15.27 5.93
C ASN A 70 -7.26 -16.42 5.47
N HIS A 71 -7.05 -16.57 4.17
CA HIS A 71 -6.17 -17.61 3.60
C HIS A 71 -4.72 -17.44 4.05
N PHE A 72 -4.18 -16.21 3.98
CA PHE A 72 -2.82 -15.90 4.41
C PHE A 72 -2.67 -15.74 5.93
N LYS A 73 -3.77 -15.81 6.69
CA LYS A 73 -3.82 -15.64 8.15
C LYS A 73 -3.19 -14.31 8.59
N VAL A 74 -3.41 -13.26 7.82
CA VAL A 74 -2.89 -11.92 8.10
C VAL A 74 -3.96 -11.05 8.74
N ASN A 75 -3.56 -10.24 9.71
CA ASN A 75 -4.40 -9.18 10.22
C ASN A 75 -4.33 -7.99 9.26
N TYR A 76 -5.49 -7.44 8.91
CA TYR A 76 -5.60 -6.30 7.99
C TYR A 76 -6.32 -5.14 8.66
N ARG A 77 -6.13 -3.96 8.07
CA ARG A 77 -6.73 -2.70 8.49
C ARG A 77 -8.19 -2.66 8.06
N LYS A 78 -9.11 -2.75 9.01
CA LYS A 78 -10.57 -2.78 8.78
C LYS A 78 -11.14 -1.44 8.30
N ASP A 79 -10.34 -0.38 8.39
CA ASP A 79 -10.67 0.95 7.86
C ASP A 79 -10.42 1.07 6.34
N PHE A 80 -9.94 0.01 5.67
CA PHE A 80 -9.73 -0.03 4.22
C PHE A 80 -10.62 -1.02 3.46
N ILE A 81 -11.42 -1.82 4.16
CA ILE A 81 -12.29 -2.84 3.58
C ILE A 81 -13.65 -2.69 4.27
N ASP A 82 -14.72 -2.48 3.50
CA ASP A 82 -16.08 -2.30 4.01
C ASP A 82 -16.72 -3.64 4.44
#